data_AF-A0A651GBG5-F1
#
_entry.id   AF-A0A651GBG5-F1
#
_cell.length_a   1.000
_cell.length_b   1.000
_cell.length_c   1.000
_cell.angle_alpha   90.00
_cell.angle_beta   90.00
_cell.angle_gamma   90.00
#
_symmetry.space_group_name_H-M   'P 1'
#
loop_
_entity.id
_entity.type
_entity.pdbx_description
1 polymer ?
#
loop_
_entity_poly.entity_id
_entity_poly.type
_entity_poly.pdbx_seq_one_letter_code
_entity_poly.pdbx_strand_id
1 'polypeptide(L)'
;GRKRLDLDVQYAGGHYPIELKLHYGPKTRPDGEAQLAAYCKSVGATEGWLIIFDRREGRTWDEKISWDEVQVDGLRLRVLGC
;
A
#
# COMPACT_ATOMS: atom_id res chain seq x y z
N GLY A 1 -17.88 3.06 -7.10
CA GLY A 1 -17.26 4.41 -7.03
C GLY A 1 -16.02 4.44 -7.90
N ARG A 2 -15.65 5.61 -8.45
CA ARG A 2 -14.39 5.79 -9.20
C ARG A 2 -13.23 5.42 -8.28
N LYS A 3 -12.53 4.32 -8.57
CA LYS A 3 -11.39 3.82 -7.80
C LYS A 3 -10.29 4.89 -7.81
N ARG A 4 -10.22 5.71 -6.76
CA ARG A 4 -9.26 6.79 -6.60
C ARG A 4 -8.16 6.30 -5.68
N LEU A 5 -6.91 6.52 -6.09
CA LEU A 5 -5.74 6.35 -5.25
C LEU A 5 -5.62 7.54 -4.29
N ASP A 6 -5.01 7.33 -3.13
CA ASP A 6 -4.73 8.44 -2.19
C ASP A 6 -3.68 9.42 -2.72
N LEU A 7 -2.53 8.93 -3.21
CA LEU A 7 -1.44 9.78 -3.71
C LEU A 7 -0.64 9.09 -4.82
N ASP A 8 -0.48 9.74 -5.97
CA ASP A 8 0.47 9.32 -7.01
C ASP A 8 1.60 10.34 -7.12
N VAL A 9 2.84 9.90 -6.86
CA VAL A 9 4.02 10.74 -7.07
C VAL A 9 4.54 10.50 -8.49
N GLN A 10 4.66 11.57 -9.27
CA GLN A 10 5.21 11.49 -10.63
C GLN A 10 6.58 12.15 -10.67
N TYR A 11 7.59 11.36 -11.04
CA TYR A 11 8.97 11.84 -11.10
C TYR A 11 9.73 11.16 -12.23
N ALA A 12 10.48 11.95 -13.00
CA ALA A 12 11.28 11.47 -14.14
C ALA A 12 10.50 10.59 -15.15
N GLY A 13 9.20 10.88 -15.35
CA GLY A 13 8.32 10.11 -16.24
C GLY A 13 7.81 8.78 -15.66
N GLY A 14 8.13 8.47 -14.40
CA GLY A 14 7.61 7.32 -13.67
C GLY A 14 6.45 7.68 -12.74
N HIS A 15 5.64 6.67 -12.42
CA HIS A 15 4.56 6.73 -11.43
C HIS A 15 4.96 5.95 -10.17
N TYR A 16 4.69 6.53 -9.01
CA TYR A 16 4.97 5.95 -7.69
C TYR A 16 3.71 6.04 -6.83
N PRO A 17 2.77 5.09 -7.01
CA PRO A 17 1.49 5.08 -6.30
C PRO A 17 1.66 4.77 -4.81
N ILE A 18 0.96 5.54 -3.96
CA ILE A 18 0.93 5.39 -2.50
C ILE A 18 -0.54 5.31 -2.06
N GLU A 19 -0.89 4.23 -1.38
CA GLU A 19 -2.21 3.99 -0.78
C GLU A 19 -2.09 3.94 0.75
N LEU A 20 -3.02 4.59 1.44
CA LEU A 20 -3.07 4.65 2.90
C LEU A 20 -4.27 3.85 3.42
N LYS A 21 -4.04 3.02 4.44
CA LYS A 21 -5.11 2.28 5.11
C LYS A 21 -5.01 2.41 6.62
N LEU A 22 -6.17 2.40 7.28
CA LEU A 22 -6.24 2.16 8.72
C LEU A 22 -6.48 0.66 8.94
N HIS A 23 -5.74 0.05 9.86
CA HIS A 23 -5.94 -1.35 10.21
C HIS A 23 -7.31 -1.55 10.86
N TYR A 24 -8.21 -2.23 10.16
CA TYR A 24 -9.52 -2.63 10.67
C TYR A 24 -9.64 -4.14 10.89
N GLY A 25 -8.74 -4.93 10.32
CA GLY A 25 -8.72 -6.38 10.50
C GLY A 25 -7.84 -7.11 9.47
N PRO A 26 -7.91 -8.45 9.45
CA PRO A 26 -7.05 -9.27 8.58
C PRO A 26 -7.19 -8.98 7.08
N LYS A 27 -8.32 -8.40 6.66
CA LYS A 27 -8.58 -8.06 5.26
C LYS A 27 -7.99 -6.72 4.83
N THR A 28 -7.62 -5.84 5.76
CA THR A 28 -7.11 -4.50 5.43
C THR A 28 -5.91 -4.55 4.48
N ARG A 29 -4.97 -5.46 4.75
CA ARG A 29 -3.77 -5.65 3.93
C ARG A 29 -4.11 -6.23 2.54
N PRO A 30 -4.72 -7.42 2.39
CA PRO A 30 -4.98 -8.00 1.07
C PRO A 30 -5.92 -7.15 0.21
N ASP A 31 -6.91 -6.47 0.79
CA ASP A 31 -7.80 -5.57 0.05
C ASP A 31 -7.01 -4.33 -0.45
N GLY A 32 -6.10 -3.80 0.38
CA GLY A 32 -5.20 -2.70 0.02
C GLY A 32 -4.20 -3.08 -1.08
N GLU A 33 -3.58 -4.26 -0.97
CA GLU A 33 -2.65 -4.80 -1.98
C GLU A 33 -3.37 -4.97 -3.33
N ALA A 34 -4.58 -5.55 -3.34
CA ALA A 34 -5.37 -5.73 -4.56
C ALA A 34 -5.79 -4.40 -5.20
N GLN A 35 -6.19 -3.41 -4.38
CA GLN A 35 -6.53 -2.08 -4.87
C GLN A 35 -5.31 -1.36 -5.47
N LEU A 36 -4.18 -1.37 -4.77
CA LEU A 36 -2.95 -0.74 -5.20
C LEU A 36 -2.40 -1.39 -6.48
N ALA A 37 -2.36 -2.73 -6.54
CA ALA A 37 -1.93 -3.46 -7.73
C ALA A 37 -2.79 -3.11 -8.96
N ALA A 38 -4.11 -3.04 -8.79
CA ALA A 38 -5.00 -2.63 -9.87
C ALA A 38 -4.72 -1.20 -10.36
N TYR A 39 -4.37 -0.29 -9.44
CA TYR A 39 -3.99 1.06 -9.81
C TYR A 39 -2.63 1.11 -10.53
N CYS A 40 -1.59 0.45 -9.99
CA CYS A 40 -0.27 0.38 -10.62
C CYS A 40 -0.36 -0.11 -12.07
N LYS A 41 -1.16 -1.15 -12.35
CA LYS A 41 -1.41 -1.64 -13.72
C LYS A 41 -2.03 -0.58 -14.62
N SER A 42 -2.94 0.25 -14.08
CA SER A 42 -3.63 1.28 -14.86
C SER A 42 -2.75 2.46 -15.27
N VAL A 43 -1.68 2.73 -14.52
CA VAL A 43 -0.72 3.82 -14.79
C VAL A 43 0.64 3.33 -15.29
N GLY A 44 0.80 2.03 -15.50
CA GLY A 44 2.07 1.43 -15.94
C GLY A 44 3.18 1.46 -14.89
N ALA A 45 2.85 1.61 -13.61
CA ALA A 45 3.84 1.52 -12.52
C ALA A 45 4.25 0.06 -12.29
N THR A 46 5.53 -0.15 -11.98
CA THR A 46 6.09 -1.47 -11.65
C THR A 46 6.23 -1.70 -10.14
N GLU A 47 6.05 -0.64 -9.36
CA GLU A 47 6.09 -0.68 -7.90
C GLU A 47 5.04 0.25 -7.28
N GLY A 48 4.71 0.00 -6.01
CA GLY A 48 3.76 0.82 -5.25
C GLY A 48 3.97 0.66 -3.74
N TRP A 49 3.42 1.60 -2.97
CA TRP A 49 3.53 1.61 -1.51
C TRP A 49 2.15 1.53 -0.86
N LEU A 50 1.99 0.60 0.08
CA LEU A 50 0.83 0.48 0.93
C LEU A 50 1.24 0.79 2.37
N ILE A 51 0.72 1.88 2.94
CA ILE A 51 1.00 2.27 4.32
C ILE A 51 -0.23 1.95 5.17
N ILE A 52 -0.05 1.09 6.19
CA ILE A 52 -1.11 0.64 7.09
C ILE A 52 -0.87 1.22 8.48
N PHE A 53 -1.79 2.07 8.91
CA PHE A 53 -1.82 2.67 10.24
C PHE A 53 -2.56 1.78 11.25
N ASP A 54 -1.85 1.22 12.22
CA ASP A 54 -2.36 0.43 13.33
C ASP A 54 -2.64 1.28 14.58
N ARG A 55 -3.90 1.71 14.71
CA ARG A 55 -4.37 2.51 15.85
C ARG A 55 -4.79 1.68 17.06
N ARG A 56 -4.56 0.36 17.07
CA ARG A 56 -4.93 -0.47 18.23
C ARG A 56 -4.16 -0.04 19.46
N GLU A 57 -4.89 0.10 20.56
CA GLU A 57 -4.32 0.28 21.88
C GLU A 57 -3.65 -1.03 22.34
N GLY A 58 -2.66 -0.93 23.22
CA GLY A 58 -1.95 -2.10 23.77
C GLY A 58 -0.88 -2.71 22.85
N ARG A 59 -0.63 -2.13 21.67
CA ARG A 59 0.53 -2.45 20.83
C ARG A 59 1.60 -1.38 20.92
N THR A 60 2.84 -1.79 21.11
CA THR A 60 4.04 -0.95 21.08
C THR A 60 4.37 -0.50 19.66
N TRP A 61 5.18 0.54 19.52
CA TRP A 61 5.68 0.98 18.20
C TRP A 61 6.49 -0.10 17.51
N ASP A 62 7.31 -0.86 18.25
CA ASP A 62 8.12 -1.96 17.70
C ASP A 62 7.25 -3.07 17.09
N GLU A 63 6.05 -3.31 17.63
CA GLU A 63 5.09 -4.27 17.07
C GLU A 63 4.32 -3.73 15.86
N LYS A 64 4.28 -2.41 15.68
CA LYS A 64 3.53 -1.74 14.60
C LYS A 64 4.39 -1.45 13.39
N ILE A 65 5.66 -1.10 13.61
CA ILE A 65 6.60 -0.75 12.56
C ILE A 65 7.01 -2.02 11.82
N SER A 66 6.64 -2.11 10.55
CA SER A 66 7.05 -3.20 9.67
C SER A 66 7.37 -2.70 8.27
N TRP A 67 8.23 -3.44 7.59
CA TRP A 67 8.63 -3.19 6.20
C TRP A 67 8.66 -4.51 5.46
N ASP A 68 7.62 -4.78 4.70
CA ASP A 68 7.50 -5.97 3.88
C ASP A 68 7.57 -5.62 2.41
N GLU A 69 8.09 -6.56 1.60
CA GLU A 69 7.98 -6.52 0.16
C GLU A 69 7.18 -7.74 -0.32
N VAL A 70 6.19 -7.51 -1.18
CA VAL A 70 5.40 -8.58 -1.79
C VAL A 70 5.37 -8.43 -3.30
N GLN A 71 5.36 -9.56 -4.01
CA GLN A 71 5.21 -9.61 -5.46
C GLN A 71 3.77 -9.96 -5.79
N VAL A 72 3.08 -9.09 -6.53
CA VAL A 72 1.69 -9.28 -6.96
C VAL A 72 1.62 -9.11 -8.47
N ASP A 73 1.40 -10.19 -9.21
CA ASP A 73 1.32 -10.19 -10.68
C ASP A 73 2.50 -9.48 -11.38
N GLY A 74 3.72 -9.66 -10.85
CA GLY A 74 4.94 -9.02 -11.36
C GLY A 74 5.16 -7.57 -10.90
N LEU A 75 4.26 -7.02 -10.07
CA LEU A 75 4.43 -5.73 -9.40
C LEU A 75 5.10 -5.93 -8.05
N ARG A 76 6.01 -5.02 -7.71
CA ARG A 76 6.63 -4.96 -6.39
C ARG A 76 5.86 -4.00 -5.48
N LEU A 77 5.15 -4.53 -4.49
CA LEU A 77 4.49 -3.68 -3.48
C LEU A 77 5.31 -3.65 -2.20
N ARG A 78 5.60 -2.45 -1.71
CA ARG A 78 6.21 -2.22 -0.40
C ARG A 78 5.10 -1.94 0.60
N VAL A 79 4.96 -2.79 1.60
CA VAL A 79 3.92 -2.69 2.63
C VAL A 79 4.56 -2.25 3.93
N LEU A 80 4.13 -1.10 4.44
CA LEU A 80 4.64 -0.51 5.66
C LEU A 80 3.57 -0.55 6.75
N GLY A 81 3.94 -1.01 7.93
CA GLY A 81 3.15 -0.87 9.16
C GLY A 81 3.64 0.34 9.97
N CYS A 82 2.71 1.07 10.58
CA CYS A 82 3.00 2.14 11.55
C CYS A 82 1.84 2.36 12.52
#